data_AF-A0A2V8GRR1-F1
#
_entry.id   AF-A0A2V8GRR1-F1
#
_cell.length_a   1.000
_cell.length_b   1.000
_cell.length_c   1.000
_cell.angle_alpha   90.00
_cell.angle_beta   90.00
_cell.angle_gamma   90.00
#
_symmetry.space_group_name_H-M   'P 1'
#
loop_
_entity.id
_entity.type
_entity.pdbx_description
1 polymer ?
#
loop_
_entity_poly.entity_id
_entity_poly.type
_entity_poly.pdbx_seq_one_letter_code
_entity_poly.pdbx_strand_id
1 'polypeptide(L)'
;PMHIIGIGGQMRRIYDPTQYMFLVPQQPVNVFITIAAFILGSAQLIFLFNFFFSIFAGKRAVEHNPWHATTLEWTAPNPPGHGNFGEELPTVYRWPFDYSVPGEKEDFVPQTVPATVVAK
;
A
#
# COMPACT_ATOMS: atom_id res chain seq x y z
N PRO A 1 11.47 18.27 -9.59
CA PRO A 1 12.04 19.53 -9.05
C PRO A 1 13.22 19.31 -8.07
N MET A 2 13.08 18.43 -7.07
CA MET A 2 14.14 18.18 -6.08
C MET A 2 15.44 17.63 -6.69
N HIS A 3 15.35 16.75 -7.70
CA HIS A 3 16.52 16.28 -8.45
C HIS A 3 17.28 17.43 -9.15
N ILE A 4 16.55 18.42 -9.68
CA ILE A 4 17.12 19.55 -10.43
C ILE A 4 17.89 20.49 -9.49
N ILE A 5 17.28 20.88 -8.35
CA ILE A 5 17.97 21.73 -7.36
C ILE A 5 19.14 21.01 -6.69
N GLY A 6 19.06 19.68 -6.53
CA GLY A 6 20.15 18.86 -6.00
C GLY A 6 21.37 18.85 -6.93
N ILE A 7 21.15 18.65 -8.24
CA ILE A 7 22.21 18.80 -9.26
C ILE A 7 22.73 20.24 -9.30
N GLY A 8 21.84 21.21 -9.12
CA GLY A 8 22.18 22.63 -8.99
C GLY A 8 22.95 22.99 -7.71
N GLY A 9 23.33 22.03 -6.87
CA GLY A 9 24.18 22.23 -5.70
C GLY A 9 23.45 22.65 -4.43
N GLN A 10 22.11 22.64 -4.40
CA GLN A 10 21.35 22.90 -3.17
C GLN A 10 21.52 21.71 -2.20
N MET A 11 22.36 21.90 -1.19
CA MET A 11 22.63 20.88 -0.18
C MET A 11 21.41 20.66 0.72
N ARG A 12 21.26 19.43 1.22
CA ARG A 12 20.20 19.09 2.19
C ARG A 12 20.43 19.80 3.53
N ARG A 13 19.34 19.98 4.30
CA ARG A 13 19.34 20.50 5.69
C ARG A 13 19.78 21.97 5.83
N ILE A 14 19.53 22.77 4.80
CA ILE A 14 19.69 24.23 4.84
C ILE A 14 18.31 24.85 5.00
N TYR A 15 18.13 25.71 6.01
CA TYR A 15 16.87 26.41 6.25
C TYR A 15 16.69 27.63 5.33
N ASP A 16 17.79 28.30 4.97
CA ASP A 16 17.81 29.43 4.04
C ASP A 16 18.85 29.22 2.93
N PRO A 17 18.43 28.73 1.74
CA PRO A 17 19.32 28.56 0.59
C PRO A 17 19.86 29.88 0.02
N THR A 18 19.22 31.02 0.30
CA THR A 18 19.57 32.32 -0.31
C THR A 18 20.86 32.92 0.21
N GLN A 19 21.38 32.39 1.33
CA GLN A 19 22.72 32.71 1.84
C GLN A 19 23.83 32.44 0.82
N TYR A 20 23.60 31.50 -0.10
CA TYR A 20 24.52 31.20 -1.19
C TYR A 20 24.07 31.90 -2.46
N MET A 21 24.86 32.85 -2.95
CA MET A 21 24.51 33.64 -4.15
C MET A 21 24.18 32.79 -5.37
N PHE A 22 24.84 31.65 -5.54
CA PHE A 22 24.61 30.75 -6.67
C PHE A 22 23.27 29.98 -6.59
N LEU A 23 22.64 29.91 -5.42
CA LEU A 23 21.35 29.26 -5.19
C LEU A 23 20.16 30.22 -5.34
N VAL A 24 20.38 31.54 -5.30
CA VAL A 24 19.32 32.55 -5.44
C VAL A 24 18.44 32.33 -6.68
N PRO A 25 18.98 31.99 -7.87
CA PRO A 25 18.16 31.73 -9.06
C PRO A 25 17.24 30.50 -8.95
N GLN A 26 17.48 29.59 -7.99
CA GLN A 26 16.69 28.38 -7.80
C GLN A 26 15.42 28.62 -6.95
N GLN A 27 15.25 29.83 -6.40
CA GLN A 27 14.12 30.16 -5.54
C GLN A 27 12.73 29.88 -6.16
N PRO A 28 12.47 30.15 -7.45
CA PRO A 28 11.19 29.78 -8.06
C PRO A 28 10.88 28.27 -7.97
N VAL A 29 11.91 27.42 -8.04
CA VAL A 29 11.76 25.97 -7.92
C VAL A 29 11.41 25.58 -6.48
N ASN A 30 12.03 26.22 -5.49
CA ASN A 30 11.68 26.02 -4.07
C ASN A 30 10.23 26.45 -3.80
N VAL A 31 9.77 27.58 -4.34
CA VAL A 31 8.36 28.00 -4.24
C VAL A 31 7.42 26.96 -4.83
N PHE A 32 7.72 26.44 -6.02
CA PHE A 32 6.94 25.36 -6.63
C PHE A 32 6.90 24.09 -5.76
N ILE A 33 8.04 23.69 -5.17
CA ILE A 33 8.11 22.55 -4.25
C ILE A 33 7.21 22.77 -3.03
N THR A 34 7.21 23.97 -2.45
CA THR A 34 6.34 24.32 -1.33
C THR A 34 4.86 24.22 -1.69
N ILE A 35 4.47 24.73 -2.87
CA ILE A 35 3.10 24.60 -3.37
C ILE A 35 2.72 23.11 -3.53
N ALA A 36 3.58 22.31 -4.15
CA ALA A 36 3.36 20.87 -4.30
C ALA A 36 3.27 20.15 -2.94
N ALA A 37 4.07 20.57 -1.95
CA ALA A 37 4.02 20.03 -0.59
C ALA A 37 2.70 20.36 0.11
N PHE A 38 2.17 21.58 -0.04
CA PHE A 38 0.84 21.93 0.48
C PHE A 38 -0.28 21.14 -0.22
N ILE A 39 -0.20 20.95 -1.54
CA ILE A 39 -1.15 20.10 -2.28
C ILE A 39 -1.10 18.66 -1.76
N LEU A 40 0.09 18.10 -1.60
CA LEU A 40 0.28 16.75 -1.07
C LEU A 40 -0.26 16.62 0.37
N GLY A 41 0.00 17.61 1.22
CA GLY A 41 -0.55 17.67 2.58
C GLY A 41 -2.07 17.76 2.57
N SER A 42 -2.65 18.55 1.66
CA SER A 42 -4.09 18.70 1.51
C SER A 42 -4.75 17.41 0.98
N ALA A 43 -4.08 16.68 0.10
CA ALA A 43 -4.55 15.38 -0.38
C ALA A 43 -4.69 14.34 0.75
N GLN A 44 -3.92 14.46 1.84
CA GLN A 44 -4.10 13.61 3.02
C GLN A 44 -5.47 13.79 3.67
N LEU A 45 -6.12 14.96 3.53
CA LEU A 45 -7.48 15.17 4.05
C LEU A 45 -8.50 14.26 3.36
N ILE A 46 -8.31 13.92 2.08
CA ILE A 46 -9.16 12.98 1.36
C ILE A 46 -9.02 11.58 1.99
N PHE A 47 -7.79 11.16 2.29
CA PHE A 47 -7.53 9.91 2.97
C PHE A 47 -8.13 9.89 4.38
N LEU A 48 -7.93 10.94 5.19
CA LEU A 48 -8.50 11.03 6.53
C LEU A 48 -10.03 10.96 6.49
N PHE A 49 -10.65 11.71 5.58
CA PHE A 49 -12.09 11.64 5.36
C PHE A 49 -12.53 10.22 5.02
N ASN A 50 -11.87 9.57 4.05
CA ASN A 50 -12.21 8.20 3.66
C ASN A 50 -12.03 7.21 4.82
N PHE A 51 -10.96 7.32 5.60
CA PHE A 51 -10.66 6.46 6.74
C PHE A 51 -11.74 6.56 7.82
N PHE A 52 -12.03 7.78 8.30
CA PHE A 52 -13.05 7.98 9.34
C PHE A 52 -14.45 7.66 8.82
N PHE A 53 -14.78 8.07 7.60
CA PHE A 53 -16.07 7.72 6.99
C PHE A 53 -16.23 6.20 6.88
N SER A 54 -15.20 5.47 6.47
CA SER A 54 -15.25 4.00 6.32
C SER A 54 -15.40 3.28 7.66
N ILE A 55 -14.82 3.81 8.74
CA ILE A 55 -14.97 3.26 10.09
C ILE A 55 -16.41 3.38 10.59
N PHE A 56 -17.03 4.55 10.41
CA PHE A 56 -18.33 4.84 11.05
C PHE A 56 -19.55 4.56 10.15
N ALA A 57 -19.42 4.76 8.84
CA ALA A 57 -20.52 4.70 7.88
C ALA A 57 -20.20 3.87 6.62
N GLY A 58 -19.02 3.26 6.56
CA GLY A 58 -18.58 2.43 5.44
C GLY A 58 -19.42 1.16 5.29
N LYS A 59 -19.45 0.63 4.06
CA LYS A 59 -20.04 -0.69 3.79
C LYS A 59 -19.22 -1.75 4.50
N ARG A 60 -19.89 -2.66 5.21
CA ARG A 60 -19.23 -3.82 5.80
C ARG A 60 -18.80 -4.79 4.71
N ALA A 61 -17.63 -5.41 4.90
CA ALA A 61 -17.20 -6.50 4.05
C ALA A 61 -18.19 -7.68 4.18
N VAL A 62 -18.69 -8.17 3.06
CA VAL A 62 -19.58 -9.35 3.00
C VAL A 62 -18.74 -10.63 2.84
N GLU A 63 -17.62 -10.52 2.12
CA GLU A 63 -16.70 -11.61 1.84
C GLU A 63 -15.46 -11.52 2.74
N HIS A 64 -14.87 -12.67 3.08
CA HIS A 64 -13.61 -12.75 3.81
C HIS A 64 -12.43 -12.24 2.97
N ASN A 65 -12.44 -12.48 1.65
CA ASN A 65 -11.36 -12.16 0.73
C ASN A 65 -11.82 -11.35 -0.50
N PRO A 66 -12.23 -10.08 -0.33
CA PRO A 66 -12.68 -9.25 -1.45
C PRO A 66 -11.57 -8.88 -2.44
N TRP A 67 -10.31 -9.18 -2.11
CA TRP A 67 -9.13 -8.83 -2.93
C TRP A 67 -8.53 -10.01 -3.66
N HIS A 68 -9.15 -11.20 -3.54
CA HIS A 68 -8.71 -12.41 -4.23
C HIS A 68 -7.24 -12.74 -3.91
N ALA A 69 -6.79 -12.43 -2.69
CA ALA A 69 -5.43 -12.70 -2.27
C ALA A 69 -5.26 -14.17 -1.89
N THR A 70 -4.08 -14.74 -2.12
CA THR A 70 -3.86 -16.19 -1.97
C THR A 70 -3.28 -16.59 -0.62
N THR A 71 -2.82 -15.62 0.17
CA THR A 71 -2.19 -15.78 1.47
C THR A 71 -3.16 -16.14 2.60
N LEU A 72 -2.62 -16.72 3.68
CA LEU A 72 -3.42 -17.22 4.80
C LEU A 72 -4.21 -16.16 5.56
N GLU A 73 -3.80 -14.89 5.63
CA GLU A 73 -4.54 -13.89 6.40
C GLU A 73 -5.99 -13.71 5.92
N TRP A 74 -6.27 -14.06 4.66
CA TRP A 74 -7.60 -13.99 4.06
C TRP A 74 -8.49 -15.20 4.36
N THR A 75 -7.99 -16.17 5.12
CA THR A 75 -8.79 -17.27 5.67
C THR A 75 -9.23 -17.02 7.11
N ALA A 76 -8.71 -15.96 7.75
CA ALA A 76 -9.09 -15.60 9.10
C ALA A 76 -10.54 -15.06 9.18
N PRO A 77 -11.22 -15.18 10.34
CA PRO A 77 -12.50 -14.53 10.56
C PRO A 77 -12.35 -13.01 10.47
N ASN A 78 -13.42 -12.32 10.06
CA ASN A 78 -13.44 -10.85 10.01
C ASN A 78 -14.54 -10.31 10.94
N PRO A 79 -14.22 -9.59 12.04
CA PRO A 79 -12.86 -9.26 12.51
C PRO A 79 -12.14 -10.46 13.14
N PRO A 80 -10.79 -10.53 13.07
CA PRO A 80 -10.04 -11.63 13.64
C PRO A 80 -10.11 -11.59 15.17
N GLY A 81 -10.45 -12.72 15.77
CA GLY A 81 -10.48 -12.91 17.22
C GLY A 81 -9.09 -13.18 17.81
N HIS A 82 -9.03 -13.34 19.14
CA HIS A 82 -7.81 -13.81 19.79
C HIS A 82 -7.48 -15.23 19.32
N GLY A 83 -6.23 -15.47 18.91
CA GLY A 83 -5.81 -16.72 18.25
C GLY A 83 -5.82 -16.67 16.71
N ASN A 84 -6.30 -15.56 16.11
CA ASN A 84 -6.36 -15.28 14.66
C ASN A 84 -7.19 -16.26 13.82
N PHE A 85 -6.85 -17.55 13.80
CA PHE A 85 -7.42 -18.57 12.91
C PHE A 85 -8.50 -19.45 13.56
N GLY A 86 -8.83 -19.22 14.84
CA GLY A 86 -9.82 -20.01 15.57
C GLY A 86 -9.21 -21.27 16.20
N GLU A 87 -10.01 -22.32 16.35
CA GLU A 87 -9.59 -23.59 16.97
C GLU A 87 -8.73 -24.44 16.02
N GLU A 88 -9.01 -24.39 14.72
CA GLU A 88 -8.30 -25.16 13.70
C GLU A 88 -7.37 -24.28 12.87
N LEU A 89 -6.12 -24.72 12.71
CA LEU A 89 -5.13 -24.01 11.90
C LEU A 89 -5.27 -24.36 10.41
N PRO A 90 -5.15 -23.38 9.50
CA PRO A 90 -5.19 -23.65 8.08
C PRO A 90 -3.97 -24.47 7.64
N THR A 91 -4.21 -25.52 6.84
CA THR A 91 -3.14 -26.30 6.22
C THR A 91 -2.65 -25.61 4.95
N VAL A 92 -1.32 -25.55 4.77
CA VAL A 92 -0.70 -24.93 3.59
C VAL A 92 -0.35 -26.00 2.58
N TYR A 93 -0.87 -25.86 1.35
CA TYR A 93 -0.60 -26.78 0.24
C TYR A 93 0.27 -26.17 -0.86
N ARG A 94 0.41 -24.84 -0.89
CA ARG A 94 1.07 -24.09 -1.98
C ARG A 94 1.68 -22.78 -1.51
N TRP A 95 2.37 -22.10 -2.42
CA TRP A 95 3.04 -20.83 -2.16
C TRP A 95 2.05 -19.64 -2.04
N PRO A 96 2.43 -18.56 -1.33
CA PRO A 96 1.56 -17.43 -0.99
C PRO A 96 1.22 -16.47 -2.15
N PHE A 97 1.63 -16.76 -3.39
CA PHE A 97 1.39 -15.89 -4.55
C PHE A 97 1.02 -16.71 -5.79
N ASP A 98 0.31 -17.81 -5.59
CA ASP A 98 -0.03 -18.76 -6.65
C ASP A 98 -1.23 -18.23 -7.47
N TYR A 99 -0.92 -17.29 -8.36
CA TYR A 99 -1.85 -16.73 -9.33
C TYR A 99 -1.66 -17.37 -10.71
N SER A 100 -2.73 -17.44 -11.50
CA SER A 100 -2.75 -17.98 -12.86
C SER A 100 -2.19 -19.41 -12.96
N VAL A 101 -2.52 -20.27 -11.99
CA VAL A 101 -2.03 -21.65 -11.94
C VAL A 101 -2.56 -22.45 -13.14
N PRO A 102 -1.70 -23.07 -13.97
CA PRO A 102 -2.15 -23.81 -15.13
C PRO A 102 -3.11 -24.95 -14.76
N GLY A 103 -4.30 -24.94 -15.35
CA GLY A 103 -5.33 -25.98 -15.15
C GLY A 103 -6.32 -25.69 -14.04
N GLU A 104 -6.13 -24.63 -13.26
CA GLU A 104 -7.10 -24.17 -12.27
C GLU A 104 -8.12 -23.21 -12.92
N LYS A 105 -9.36 -23.23 -12.42
CA LYS A 105 -10.46 -22.45 -13.00
C LYS A 105 -10.36 -20.96 -12.64
N GLU A 106 -9.95 -20.68 -11.41
CA GLU A 106 -9.85 -19.34 -10.87
C GLU A 106 -8.41 -18.83 -11.01
N ASP A 107 -8.25 -17.53 -11.24
CA ASP A 107 -6.94 -16.90 -11.39
C ASP A 107 -6.16 -16.80 -10.06
N PHE A 108 -6.86 -16.92 -8.93
CA PHE A 108 -6.24 -16.92 -7.61
C PHE A 108 -6.57 -18.24 -6.92
N VAL A 109 -5.55 -18.93 -6.39
CA VAL A 109 -5.76 -20.15 -5.64
C VAL A 109 -5.22 -20.00 -4.22
N PRO A 110 -6.10 -19.95 -3.20
CA PRO A 110 -5.66 -19.80 -1.81
C PRO A 110 -4.75 -20.93 -1.35
N GLN A 111 -3.85 -20.62 -0.40
CA GLN A 111 -2.90 -21.59 0.16
C GLN A 111 -3.54 -22.81 0.81
N THR A 112 -4.81 -22.69 1.23
CA THR A 112 -5.60 -23.75 1.85
C THR A 112 -6.26 -24.71 0.87
N VAL A 113 -6.16 -24.45 -0.44
CA VAL A 113 -6.72 -25.34 -1.48
C VAL A 113 -5.65 -26.36 -1.91
N PRO A 114 -5.89 -27.67 -1.73
CA PRO A 114 -4.98 -28.71 -2.22
C PRO A 114 -4.77 -28.65 -3.73
N ALA A 115 -3.59 -29.05 -4.21
CA ALA A 115 -3.36 -29.17 -5.65
C ALA A 115 -4.24 -30.29 -6.22
N THR A 116 -5.05 -29.97 -7.24
CA THR A 116 -5.92 -30.95 -7.92
C THR A 116 -5.12 -31.87 -8.87
N VAL A 117 -3.94 -31.43 -9.29
CA VAL A 117 -3.02 -32.20 -10.13
C VAL A 117 -1.69 -32.32 -9.40
N VAL A 118 -1.32 -33.54 -9.00
CA VAL A 118 0.03 -33.84 -8.51
C VAL A 118 0.98 -33.60 -9.69
N ALA A 119 1.86 -32.60 -9.58
CA ALA A 119 2.95 -32.43 -10.52
C ALA A 119 3.72 -33.76 -10.58
N LYS A 120 3.74 -34.38 -11.77
CA LYS A 120 4.53 -35.58 -12.05
C LYS A 120 6.02 -35.25 -12.08
#